data_AF-A0AA50DZG9-F1
#
_entry.id   AF-A0AA50DZG9-F1
#
_cell.length_a   1.000
_cell.length_b   1.000
_cell.length_c   1.000
_cell.angle_alpha   90.00
_cell.angle_beta   90.00
_cell.angle_gamma   90.00
#
_symmetry.space_group_name_H-M   'P 1'
#
loop_
_entity.id
_entity.type
_entity.pdbx_description
1 polymer ?
#
loop_
_entity_poly.entity_id
_entity_poly.type
_entity_poly.pdbx_seq_one_letter_code
_entity_poly.pdbx_strand_id
1 'polypeptide(L)'
;MAVPLVEAKTTFFLQFGGNRPSSDGRGDPYLRALMRTISASEANTPQPYNVIYGGQHVQDLSEHPNRCVKIFMGPNRGNCSTASGRYQFLNTTWAEKAGKYHPQPQKFLLWKNYSFEPEYQDQVLYRWLADTKAWGMDIGSQLRAGNLDQVLRHLSPTWTSLGYGIEDNVMTGRLPELYQKLLQEELLLAHHHQD
;
A
#
# COMPACT_ATOMS: atom_id res chain seq x y z
N MET A 1 -22.75 13.85 25.32
CA MET A 1 -21.33 13.85 25.72
C MET A 1 -20.51 13.87 24.44
N ALA A 2 -19.86 14.99 24.15
CA ALA A 2 -19.08 15.17 22.93
C ALA A 2 -17.72 14.49 23.14
N VAL A 3 -17.45 13.42 22.39
CA VAL A 3 -16.09 12.90 22.24
C VAL A 3 -15.26 14.02 21.59
N PRO A 4 -14.12 14.44 22.16
CA PRO A 4 -13.32 15.50 21.58
C PRO A 4 -12.91 15.12 20.15
N LEU A 5 -13.11 16.05 19.21
CA LEU A 5 -12.88 15.89 17.76
C LEU A 5 -11.46 15.38 17.41
N VAL A 6 -10.51 15.53 18.34
CA VAL A 6 -9.12 15.06 18.24
C VAL A 6 -9.01 13.54 18.43
N GLU A 7 -9.78 12.95 19.34
CA GLU A 7 -9.73 11.52 19.65
C GLU A 7 -10.39 10.69 18.55
N ALA A 8 -11.48 11.21 17.97
CA ALA A 8 -12.13 10.60 16.80
C ALA A 8 -11.22 10.58 15.56
N LYS A 9 -10.34 11.58 15.38
CA LYS A 9 -9.32 11.59 14.32
C LYS A 9 -8.26 10.51 14.54
N THR A 10 -7.78 10.35 15.78
CA THR A 10 -6.78 9.33 16.16
C THR A 10 -7.30 7.91 16.02
N THR A 11 -8.54 7.63 16.47
CA THR A 11 -9.15 6.30 16.34
C THR A 11 -9.47 5.95 14.89
N PHE A 12 -9.84 6.93 14.05
CA PHE A 12 -10.02 6.72 12.61
C PHE A 12 -8.68 6.50 11.88
N PHE A 13 -7.62 7.20 12.30
CA PHE A 13 -6.25 7.02 11.79
C PHE A 13 -5.76 5.57 11.96
N LEU A 14 -6.00 4.99 13.13
CA LEU A 14 -5.60 3.63 13.47
C LEU A 14 -6.48 2.55 12.83
N GLN A 15 -7.73 2.87 12.49
CA GLN A 15 -8.71 1.87 12.09
C GLN A 15 -9.01 1.82 10.59
N PHE A 16 -8.68 2.88 9.83
CA PHE A 16 -8.98 2.92 8.38
C PHE A 16 -7.93 3.62 7.50
N GLY A 17 -6.97 4.37 8.06
CA GLY A 17 -6.13 5.28 7.27
C GLY A 17 -4.67 4.90 7.07
N GLY A 18 -4.13 3.96 7.86
CA GLY A 18 -2.70 3.65 7.95
C GLY A 18 -1.82 4.87 8.29
N ASN A 19 -0.65 4.68 8.89
CA ASN A 19 0.29 5.79 9.07
C ASN A 19 0.68 6.39 7.71
N ARG A 20 0.90 7.70 7.58
CA ARG A 20 1.33 8.31 6.30
C ARG A 20 2.55 7.56 5.74
N PRO A 21 2.61 7.24 4.43
CA PRO A 21 3.82 6.70 3.83
C PRO A 21 5.01 7.60 4.19
N SER A 22 6.09 6.99 4.61
CA SER A 22 7.34 7.59 5.07
C SER A 22 8.15 8.30 3.96
N SER A 23 7.60 8.43 2.75
CA SER A 23 8.07 9.44 1.80
C SER A 23 7.85 10.82 2.42
N ASP A 24 8.90 11.39 3.02
CA ASP A 24 9.28 12.80 3.30
C ASP A 24 8.35 13.99 2.93
N GLY A 25 7.05 13.79 2.79
CA GLY A 25 6.07 14.75 2.31
C GLY A 25 6.12 15.11 0.82
N ARG A 26 7.14 14.69 0.04
CA ARG A 26 7.44 15.25 -1.30
C ARG A 26 6.84 14.51 -2.51
N GLY A 27 5.82 13.69 -2.30
CA GLY A 27 5.12 12.96 -3.38
C GLY A 27 3.89 13.67 -3.96
N ASP A 28 3.27 13.06 -4.96
CA ASP A 28 1.94 13.41 -5.43
C ASP A 28 0.88 13.05 -4.36
N PRO A 29 0.08 14.02 -3.84
CA PRO A 29 -0.94 13.75 -2.83
C PRO A 29 -2.00 12.73 -3.30
N TYR A 30 -2.30 12.67 -4.59
CA TYR A 30 -3.26 11.71 -5.15
C TYR A 30 -2.72 10.28 -5.06
N LEU A 31 -1.44 10.07 -5.41
CA LEU A 31 -0.80 8.76 -5.27
C LEU A 31 -0.62 8.37 -3.80
N ARG A 32 -0.30 9.32 -2.90
CA ARG A 32 -0.22 9.01 -1.46
C ARG A 32 -1.56 8.58 -0.87
N ALA A 33 -2.65 9.25 -1.25
CA ALA A 33 -3.99 8.86 -0.86
C ALA A 33 -4.31 7.45 -1.37
N LEU A 34 -3.98 7.13 -2.62
CA LEU A 34 -4.15 5.79 -3.18
C LEU A 34 -3.33 4.73 -2.43
N MET A 35 -2.06 5.01 -2.11
CA MET A 35 -1.23 4.10 -1.31
C MET A 35 -1.86 3.82 0.05
N ARG A 36 -2.42 4.84 0.73
CA ARG A 36 -3.13 4.66 2.00
C ARG A 36 -4.40 3.82 1.82
N THR A 37 -5.14 4.00 0.71
CA THR A 37 -6.30 3.15 0.37
C THR A 37 -5.90 1.69 0.15
N ILE A 38 -4.82 1.41 -0.59
CA ILE A 38 -4.29 0.04 -0.78
C ILE A 38 -3.88 -0.56 0.57
N SER A 39 -3.18 0.20 1.40
CA SER A 39 -2.79 -0.25 2.75
C SER A 39 -4.00 -0.60 3.62
N ALA A 40 -5.08 0.16 3.52
CA ALA A 40 -6.30 -0.09 4.29
C ALA A 40 -7.06 -1.35 3.81
N SER A 41 -6.92 -1.74 2.54
CA SER A 41 -7.53 -2.97 2.02
C SER A 41 -6.66 -4.19 2.28
N GLU A 42 -5.33 -4.05 2.23
CA GLU A 42 -4.36 -5.13 2.32
C GLU A 42 -3.85 -5.42 3.75
N ALA A 43 -3.65 -4.39 4.55
CA ALA A 43 -2.97 -4.47 5.85
C ALA A 43 -3.60 -3.51 6.88
N ASN A 44 -4.89 -3.68 7.16
CA ASN A 44 -5.61 -2.88 8.15
C ASN A 44 -5.26 -3.29 9.60
N THR A 45 -4.03 -3.00 10.02
CA THR A 45 -3.48 -3.31 11.34
C THR A 45 -2.64 -2.13 11.84
N PRO A 46 -2.46 -1.94 13.17
CA PRO A 46 -1.60 -0.90 13.72
C PRO A 46 -0.12 -0.97 13.30
N GLN A 47 0.37 -2.15 12.87
CA GLN A 47 1.76 -2.38 12.44
C GLN A 47 1.82 -2.90 10.99
N PRO A 48 1.37 -2.10 10.00
CA PRO A 48 1.13 -2.61 8.65
C PRO A 48 2.42 -3.02 7.93
N TYR A 49 3.56 -2.42 8.26
CA TYR A 49 4.84 -2.74 7.59
C TYR A 49 5.44 -4.09 7.98
N ASN A 50 5.07 -4.62 9.14
CA ASN A 50 5.65 -5.83 9.72
C ASN A 50 4.75 -7.05 9.55
N VAL A 51 3.53 -6.87 9.04
CA VAL A 51 2.53 -7.92 8.97
C VAL A 51 2.78 -8.86 7.80
N ILE A 52 2.62 -10.15 8.04
CA ILE A 52 2.63 -11.22 7.05
C ILE A 52 1.20 -11.68 6.87
N TYR A 53 0.86 -12.15 5.67
CA TYR A 53 -0.39 -12.82 5.38
C TYR A 53 -0.78 -13.80 6.50
N GLY A 54 -2.02 -13.73 6.94
CA GLY A 54 -2.51 -14.48 8.11
C GLY A 54 -2.27 -13.79 9.47
N GLY A 55 -1.70 -12.58 9.50
CA GLY A 55 -1.62 -11.71 10.69
C GLY A 55 -0.38 -11.88 11.56
N GLN A 56 0.57 -12.73 11.17
CA GLN A 56 1.86 -12.84 11.85
C GLN A 56 2.70 -11.56 11.65
N HIS A 57 3.68 -11.33 12.52
CA HIS A 57 4.59 -10.18 12.39
C HIS A 57 6.05 -10.63 12.30
N VAL A 58 6.87 -9.83 11.61
CA VAL A 58 8.32 -10.00 11.53
C VAL A 58 9.04 -8.72 11.95
N GLN A 59 10.16 -8.86 12.65
CA GLN A 59 10.94 -7.73 13.13
C GLN A 59 12.06 -7.35 12.15
N ASP A 60 12.74 -8.35 11.59
CA ASP A 60 13.79 -8.12 10.60
C ASP A 60 13.17 -7.82 9.23
N LEU A 61 13.36 -6.59 8.76
CA LEU A 61 12.95 -6.11 7.45
C LEU A 61 14.18 -5.74 6.59
N SER A 62 15.36 -6.28 6.91
CA SER A 62 16.56 -6.13 6.07
C SER A 62 16.40 -6.74 4.66
N GLU A 63 15.42 -7.63 4.50
CA GLU A 63 14.93 -8.17 3.23
C GLU A 63 13.45 -8.58 3.35
N HIS A 64 12.81 -8.96 2.24
CA HIS A 64 11.44 -9.47 2.27
C HIS A 64 11.39 -10.82 3.00
N PRO A 65 10.49 -11.03 3.97
CA PRO A 65 10.56 -12.17 4.90
C PRO A 65 10.32 -13.53 4.25
N ASN A 66 9.74 -13.56 3.04
CA ASN A 66 9.53 -14.75 2.22
C ASN A 66 8.93 -15.95 2.98
N ARG A 67 8.04 -15.69 3.95
CA ARG A 67 7.39 -16.75 4.73
C ARG A 67 6.18 -17.28 3.98
N CYS A 68 6.25 -18.53 3.56
CA CYS A 68 5.15 -19.25 2.90
C CYS A 68 4.10 -19.63 3.95
N VAL A 69 3.01 -18.84 4.01
CA VAL A 69 1.86 -19.09 4.90
C VAL A 69 0.75 -19.77 4.12
N LYS A 70 0.25 -20.89 4.65
CA LYS A 70 -0.78 -21.70 3.99
C LYS A 70 -2.11 -20.96 3.91
N ILE A 71 -2.75 -21.02 2.75
CA ILE A 71 -4.07 -20.47 2.51
C ILE A 71 -5.11 -21.53 2.88
N PHE A 72 -5.95 -21.22 3.87
CA PHE A 72 -6.92 -22.17 4.43
C PHE A 72 -8.32 -22.05 3.80
N MET A 73 -8.63 -20.94 3.13
CA MET A 73 -9.95 -20.65 2.55
C MET A 73 -9.81 -19.98 1.17
N GLY A 74 -10.89 -19.96 0.41
CA GLY A 74 -10.94 -19.31 -0.91
C GLY A 74 -10.44 -20.18 -2.08
N PRO A 75 -10.45 -19.64 -3.31
CA PRO A 75 -10.05 -20.34 -4.54
C PRO A 75 -8.60 -20.85 -4.52
N ASN A 76 -7.73 -20.24 -3.71
CA ASN A 76 -6.32 -20.62 -3.57
C ASN A 76 -6.04 -21.55 -2.38
N ARG A 77 -7.08 -22.15 -1.78
CA ARG A 77 -6.93 -23.06 -0.64
C ARG A 77 -5.95 -24.19 -0.97
N GLY A 78 -4.99 -24.42 -0.06
CA GLY A 78 -3.95 -25.43 -0.22
C GLY A 78 -2.64 -24.90 -0.78
N ASN A 79 -2.66 -23.74 -1.45
CA ASN A 79 -1.45 -23.02 -1.83
C ASN A 79 -0.87 -22.26 -0.62
N CYS A 80 0.27 -21.62 -0.81
CA CYS A 80 0.79 -20.65 0.15
C CYS A 80 0.94 -19.26 -0.44
N SER A 81 0.80 -18.27 0.42
CA SER A 81 1.08 -16.87 0.13
C SER A 81 2.33 -16.44 0.89
N THR A 82 3.17 -15.64 0.23
CA THR A 82 4.30 -14.94 0.88
C THR A 82 3.97 -13.47 1.14
N ALA A 83 2.72 -13.05 0.93
CA ALA A 83 2.33 -11.65 1.01
C ALA A 83 2.73 -11.05 2.37
N SER A 84 3.45 -9.93 2.33
CA SER A 84 4.01 -9.29 3.52
C SER A 84 4.05 -7.77 3.37
N GLY A 85 4.14 -7.10 4.51
CA GLY A 85 4.25 -5.67 4.62
C GLY A 85 2.96 -4.92 4.29
N ARG A 86 3.09 -3.60 4.27
CA ARG A 86 1.97 -2.66 4.24
C ARG A 86 1.07 -2.81 3.01
N TYR A 87 1.67 -3.29 1.93
CA TYR A 87 1.05 -3.43 0.62
C TYR A 87 0.97 -4.89 0.16
N GLN A 88 1.21 -5.83 1.08
CA GLN A 88 1.11 -7.27 0.88
C GLN A 88 1.88 -7.77 -0.37
N PHE A 89 3.10 -7.27 -0.57
CA PHE A 89 3.97 -7.73 -1.65
C PHE A 89 4.23 -9.23 -1.52
N LEU A 90 4.13 -9.97 -2.63
CA LEU A 90 4.70 -11.32 -2.72
C LEU A 90 6.22 -11.23 -2.83
N ASN A 91 6.95 -12.29 -2.43
CA ASN A 91 8.41 -12.29 -2.49
C ASN A 91 8.94 -12.05 -3.91
N THR A 92 8.33 -12.70 -4.90
CA THR A 92 8.69 -12.54 -6.31
C THR A 92 8.36 -11.14 -6.83
N THR A 93 7.19 -10.61 -6.48
CA THR A 93 6.80 -9.24 -6.82
C THR A 93 7.76 -8.23 -6.19
N TRP A 94 8.11 -8.39 -4.91
CA TRP A 94 9.09 -7.53 -4.25
C TRP A 94 10.44 -7.57 -4.96
N ALA A 95 10.99 -8.75 -5.23
CA ALA A 95 12.27 -8.89 -5.92
C ALA A 95 12.27 -8.20 -7.29
N GLU A 96 11.20 -8.34 -8.07
CA GLU A 96 11.05 -7.69 -9.36
C GLU A 96 10.94 -6.16 -9.24
N LYS A 97 10.02 -5.67 -8.40
CA LYS A 97 9.73 -4.23 -8.30
C LYS A 97 10.81 -3.48 -7.55
N ALA A 98 11.38 -4.03 -6.49
CA ALA A 98 12.54 -3.46 -5.82
C ALA A 98 13.76 -3.46 -6.76
N GLY A 99 13.89 -4.48 -7.62
CA GLY A 99 14.84 -4.53 -8.72
C GLY A 99 14.89 -3.27 -9.58
N LYS A 100 13.71 -2.69 -9.83
CA LYS A 100 13.52 -1.52 -10.70
C LYS A 100 13.42 -0.20 -9.94
N TYR A 101 12.80 -0.18 -8.77
CA TYR A 101 12.37 1.06 -8.11
C TYR A 101 13.07 1.35 -6.78
N HIS A 102 13.79 0.37 -6.20
CA HIS A 102 14.41 0.56 -4.89
C HIS A 102 15.51 1.65 -4.96
N PRO A 103 15.51 2.66 -4.07
CA PRO A 103 16.43 3.79 -4.15
C PRO A 103 17.87 3.42 -3.76
N GLN A 104 18.00 2.54 -2.77
CA GLN A 104 19.29 2.21 -2.14
C GLN A 104 19.50 0.70 -2.08
N PRO A 105 19.66 0.01 -3.23
CA PRO A 105 19.95 -1.42 -3.20
C PRO A 105 21.31 -1.68 -2.56
N GLN A 106 21.35 -2.61 -1.61
CA GLN A 106 22.60 -3.13 -1.08
C GLN A 106 23.25 -4.01 -2.15
N LYS A 107 24.54 -3.79 -2.43
CA LYS A 107 25.27 -4.53 -3.47
C LYS A 107 26.49 -5.18 -2.85
N PHE A 108 26.64 -6.47 -3.07
CA PHE A 108 27.86 -7.21 -2.72
C PHE A 108 28.24 -8.13 -3.88
N LEU A 109 29.36 -7.83 -4.55
CA LEU A 109 29.74 -8.50 -5.80
C LEU A 109 28.59 -8.46 -6.83
N LEU A 110 28.09 -9.62 -7.27
CA LEU A 110 26.98 -9.79 -8.21
C LEU A 110 25.62 -9.87 -7.51
N TRP A 111 25.60 -9.89 -6.18
CA TRP A 111 24.38 -10.00 -5.37
C TRP A 111 23.80 -8.62 -5.11
N LYS A 112 22.49 -8.50 -5.30
CA LYS A 112 21.71 -7.32 -4.90
C LYS A 112 20.72 -7.76 -3.83
N ASN A 113 20.72 -7.06 -2.71
CA ASN A 113 19.70 -7.18 -1.69
C ASN A 113 18.90 -5.87 -1.62
N TYR A 114 17.61 -6.00 -1.32
CA TYR A 114 16.66 -4.91 -1.28
C TYR A 114 15.97 -4.90 0.09
N SER A 115 16.28 -3.89 0.88
CA SER A 115 15.71 -3.73 2.21
C SER A 115 14.20 -3.56 2.14
N PHE A 116 13.49 -4.31 2.96
CA PHE A 116 12.03 -4.28 3.07
C PHE A 116 11.55 -3.39 4.22
N GLU A 117 12.40 -2.51 4.73
CA GLU A 117 12.06 -1.54 5.77
C GLU A 117 10.92 -0.61 5.31
N PRO A 118 10.16 -0.01 6.26
CA PRO A 118 8.96 0.78 5.95
C PRO A 118 9.16 1.82 4.84
N GLU A 119 10.29 2.54 4.90
CA GLU A 119 10.66 3.55 3.91
C GLU A 119 10.77 3.00 2.49
N TYR A 120 11.34 1.81 2.33
CA TYR A 120 11.52 1.22 1.00
C TYR A 120 10.25 0.56 0.48
N GLN A 121 9.38 0.03 1.34
CA GLN A 121 8.06 -0.43 0.92
C GLN A 121 7.27 0.72 0.27
N ASP A 122 7.27 1.89 0.91
CA ASP A 122 6.59 3.08 0.41
C ASP A 122 7.23 3.62 -0.87
N GLN A 123 8.56 3.75 -0.91
CA GLN A 123 9.26 4.29 -2.08
C GLN A 123 9.14 3.39 -3.30
N VAL A 124 9.25 2.06 -3.13
CA VAL A 124 9.07 1.10 -4.22
C VAL A 124 7.64 1.17 -4.75
N LEU A 125 6.63 1.18 -3.87
CA LEU A 125 5.24 1.28 -4.32
C LEU A 125 4.97 2.62 -5.03
N TYR A 126 5.38 3.74 -4.44
CA TYR A 126 5.15 5.07 -5.01
C TYR A 126 5.72 5.18 -6.42
N ARG A 127 6.99 4.78 -6.58
CA ARG A 127 7.68 4.82 -7.89
C ARG A 127 7.06 3.84 -8.88
N TRP A 128 6.58 2.69 -8.42
CA TRP A 128 5.86 1.76 -9.28
C TRP A 128 4.53 2.35 -9.75
N LEU A 129 3.71 2.92 -8.86
CA LEU A 129 2.45 3.57 -9.23
C LEU A 129 2.64 4.80 -10.15
N ALA A 130 3.75 5.51 -9.98
CA ALA A 130 4.09 6.66 -10.82
C ALA A 130 4.65 6.27 -12.21
N ASP A 131 5.00 5.00 -12.44
CA ASP A 131 5.55 4.55 -13.73
C ASP A 131 4.43 4.30 -14.75
N THR A 132 4.22 5.27 -15.63
CA THR A 132 3.19 5.22 -16.68
C THR A 132 3.38 4.07 -17.66
N LYS A 133 4.62 3.60 -17.88
CA LYS A 133 4.90 2.46 -18.77
C LYS A 133 4.54 1.14 -18.09
N ALA A 134 4.76 1.03 -16.78
CA ALA A 134 4.41 -0.17 -16.03
C ALA A 134 2.89 -0.40 -16.02
N TRP A 135 2.10 0.68 -15.99
CA TRP A 135 0.64 0.60 -15.92
C TRP A 135 -0.06 0.86 -17.25
N GLY A 136 0.64 1.31 -18.30
CA GLY A 136 0.00 1.76 -19.54
C GLY A 136 -0.95 2.95 -19.33
N MET A 137 -0.81 3.65 -18.20
CA MET A 137 -1.71 4.68 -17.72
C MET A 137 -0.94 5.59 -16.75
N ASP A 138 -1.18 6.90 -16.84
CA ASP A 138 -0.77 7.84 -15.79
C ASP A 138 -1.82 7.84 -14.67
N ILE A 139 -1.57 7.04 -13.64
CA ILE A 139 -2.45 6.90 -12.48
C ILE A 139 -2.67 8.25 -11.79
N GLY A 140 -1.61 9.04 -11.60
CA GLY A 140 -1.72 10.34 -10.94
C GLY A 140 -2.65 11.29 -11.71
N SER A 141 -2.54 11.32 -13.04
CA SER A 141 -3.42 12.12 -13.89
C SER A 141 -4.87 11.61 -13.87
N GLN A 142 -5.10 10.29 -13.89
CA GLN A 142 -6.45 9.73 -13.80
C GLN A 142 -7.12 10.05 -12.46
N LEU A 143 -6.39 9.96 -11.36
CA LEU A 143 -6.90 10.30 -10.04
C LEU A 143 -7.28 11.79 -9.93
N ARG A 144 -6.50 12.70 -10.53
CA ARG A 144 -6.83 14.13 -10.61
C ARG A 144 -8.09 14.40 -11.43
N ALA A 145 -8.30 13.63 -12.49
CA ALA A 145 -9.49 13.71 -13.33
C ALA A 145 -10.75 13.11 -12.65
N GLY A 146 -10.62 12.54 -11.45
CA GLY A 146 -11.74 11.90 -10.74
C GLY A 146 -12.02 10.46 -11.17
N ASN A 147 -11.16 9.85 -11.99
CA ASN A 147 -11.35 8.50 -12.54
C ASN A 147 -10.94 7.39 -11.57
N LEU A 148 -11.32 7.51 -10.29
CA LEU A 148 -10.91 6.58 -9.24
C LEU A 148 -11.34 5.14 -9.53
N ASP A 149 -12.59 4.92 -9.95
CA ASP A 149 -13.11 3.57 -10.22
C ASP A 149 -12.35 2.87 -11.35
N GLN A 150 -11.92 3.63 -12.36
CA GLN A 150 -11.08 3.11 -13.44
C GLN A 150 -9.71 2.69 -12.89
N VAL A 151 -9.10 3.53 -12.05
CA VAL A 151 -7.82 3.23 -11.41
C VAL A 151 -7.93 1.98 -10.54
N LEU A 152 -8.91 1.90 -9.63
CA LEU A 152 -9.06 0.74 -8.75
C LEU A 152 -9.29 -0.56 -9.52
N ARG A 153 -10.11 -0.52 -10.58
CA ARG A 153 -10.33 -1.67 -11.47
C ARG A 153 -9.05 -2.07 -12.22
N HIS A 154 -8.24 -1.11 -12.62
CA HIS A 154 -6.96 -1.37 -13.31
C HIS A 154 -5.92 -2.01 -12.39
N LEU A 155 -5.96 -1.66 -11.10
CA LEU A 155 -5.04 -2.17 -10.08
C LEU A 155 -5.47 -3.51 -9.46
N SER A 156 -6.74 -3.90 -9.57
CA SER A 156 -7.28 -5.10 -8.91
C SER A 156 -6.61 -6.44 -9.26
N PRO A 157 -6.02 -6.64 -10.46
CA PRO A 157 -5.26 -7.86 -10.71
C PRO A 157 -3.99 -7.98 -9.84
N THR A 158 -3.47 -6.86 -9.34
CA THR A 158 -2.31 -6.84 -8.41
C THR A 158 -2.77 -6.92 -6.96
N TRP A 159 -3.83 -6.18 -6.61
CA TRP A 159 -4.40 -6.14 -5.27
C TRP A 159 -5.86 -6.58 -5.33
N THR A 160 -6.10 -7.87 -5.16
CA THR A 160 -7.46 -8.44 -5.24
C THR A 160 -8.41 -7.85 -4.20
N SER A 161 -7.86 -7.35 -3.08
CA SER A 161 -8.62 -6.69 -2.01
C SER A 161 -9.27 -5.37 -2.43
N LEU A 162 -8.86 -4.77 -3.56
CA LEU A 162 -9.49 -3.59 -4.15
C LEU A 162 -10.83 -3.91 -4.85
N GLY A 163 -11.23 -5.19 -4.90
CA GLY A 163 -12.46 -5.66 -5.51
C GLY A 163 -12.35 -5.85 -7.02
N TYR A 164 -13.50 -5.98 -7.70
CA TYR A 164 -13.60 -6.21 -9.15
C TYR A 164 -13.01 -7.56 -9.64
N GLY A 165 -12.73 -8.49 -8.70
CA GLY A 165 -12.38 -9.90 -8.91
C GLY A 165 -13.33 -10.84 -8.16
N ILE A 166 -12.95 -12.11 -7.95
CA ILE A 166 -13.83 -13.15 -7.34
C ILE A 166 -13.94 -13.01 -5.80
N GLU A 167 -13.08 -12.21 -5.17
CA GLU A 167 -13.05 -12.00 -3.72
C GLU A 167 -13.50 -10.59 -3.39
N ASP A 168 -14.80 -10.39 -3.17
CA ASP A 168 -15.33 -9.14 -2.63
C ASP A 168 -14.83 -8.99 -1.17
N ASN A 169 -13.89 -8.07 -0.93
CA ASN A 169 -13.53 -7.66 0.43
C ASN A 169 -14.68 -6.82 1.02
N VAL A 170 -14.96 -6.97 2.32
CA VAL A 170 -15.91 -6.15 3.10
C VAL A 170 -15.65 -4.63 2.96
N MET A 171 -14.41 -4.26 2.63
CA MET A 171 -14.00 -2.87 2.42
C MET A 171 -14.25 -2.34 1.01
N THR A 172 -14.44 -3.19 0.00
CA THR A 172 -14.50 -2.80 -1.43
C THR A 172 -15.49 -1.67 -1.68
N GLY A 173 -16.71 -1.78 -1.17
CA GLY A 173 -17.75 -0.76 -1.34
C GLY A 173 -17.46 0.57 -0.61
N ARG A 174 -16.50 0.60 0.32
CA ARG A 174 -16.11 1.78 1.10
C ARG A 174 -14.80 2.41 0.63
N LEU A 175 -14.04 1.76 -0.27
CA LEU A 175 -12.76 2.26 -0.75
C LEU A 175 -12.87 3.62 -1.46
N PRO A 176 -13.91 3.91 -2.26
CA PRO A 176 -14.06 5.23 -2.87
C PRO A 176 -14.21 6.34 -1.83
N GLU A 177 -15.08 6.16 -0.83
CA GLU A 177 -15.29 7.12 0.25
C GLU A 177 -14.01 7.29 1.09
N LEU A 178 -13.34 6.19 1.40
CA LEU A 178 -12.07 6.21 2.13
C LEU A 178 -11.00 6.98 1.36
N TYR A 179 -10.82 6.72 0.06
CA TYR A 179 -9.86 7.43 -0.77
C TYR A 179 -10.12 8.94 -0.76
N GLN A 180 -11.38 9.38 -0.92
CA GLN A 180 -11.71 10.81 -0.91
C GLN A 180 -11.35 11.48 0.42
N LYS A 181 -11.62 10.80 1.54
CA LYS A 181 -11.22 11.29 2.86
C LYS A 181 -9.69 11.40 2.98
N LEU A 182 -8.97 10.37 2.57
CA LEU A 182 -7.50 10.35 2.62
C LEU A 182 -6.89 11.41 1.69
N LEU A 183 -7.48 11.63 0.52
CA LEU A 183 -7.06 12.68 -0.42
C LEU A 183 -7.22 14.06 0.19
N GLN A 184 -8.35 14.35 0.85
CA GLN A 184 -8.55 15.63 1.52
C GLN A 184 -7.47 15.89 2.59
N GLU A 185 -7.10 14.86 3.35
CA GLU A 185 -6.01 14.95 4.32
C GLU A 185 -4.66 15.22 3.64
N GLU A 186 -4.32 14.47 2.59
CA GLU A 186 -3.06 14.64 1.86
C GLU A 186 -2.95 16.03 1.19
N LEU A 187 -4.06 16.57 0.69
CA LEU A 187 -4.12 17.91 0.13
C LEU A 187 -3.92 18.98 1.21
N LEU A 188 -4.61 18.88 2.36
CA LEU A 188 -4.43 19.84 3.46
C LEU A 188 -2.99 19.88 3.95
N LEU A 189 -2.36 18.72 4.10
CA LEU A 189 -0.95 18.63 4.49
C LEU A 189 0.00 19.21 3.45
N ALA A 190 -0.30 19.06 2.16
CA ALA A 190 0.53 19.63 1.09
C ALA A 190 0.52 21.15 1.09
N HIS A 191 -0.62 21.78 1.43
CA HIS A 191 -0.73 23.24 1.53
C HIS A 191 0.09 23.79 2.71
N HIS A 192 0.08 23.13 3.87
CA HIS A 192 0.84 23.57 5.05
C HIS A 192 2.36 23.52 4.91
N HIS A 193 2.90 22.89 3.87
CA HIS A 193 4.35 22.85 3.59
C HIS A 193 4.81 23.93 2.60
N GLN A 194 3.91 24.79 2.12
CA GLN A 194 4.20 25.88 1.18
C GLN A 194 4.24 27.28 1.85
N ASP A 195 3.88 27.37 3.12
CA ASP A 195 3.96 28.57 3.98
C ASP A 195 5.19 28.52 4.91
#